data_AF-A0A353YBH2-F1
#
_entry.id   AF-A0A353YBH2-F1
#
_cell.length_a   1.000
_cell.length_b   1.000
_cell.length_c   1.000
_cell.angle_alpha   90.00
_cell.angle_beta   90.00
_cell.angle_gamma   90.00
#
_symmetry.space_group_name_H-M   'P 1'
#
loop_
_entity.id
_entity.type
_entity.pdbx_description
1 polymer ?
#
loop_
_entity_poly.entity_id
_entity_poly.type
_entity_poly.pdbx_seq_one_letter_code
_entity_poly.pdbx_strand_id
1 'polypeptide(L)'
;YLAKGGKFPEGLWEQVTKGLVLLEKRAGKRFGDANNPLLVSVRSGAKFSMPGMMDTVLNLGLNEETMQGLAKLTRDERFALDAYRRFIQMFGKTVMGIDGDKFEHALREAKKKAGVKTDPELKPQHLRPLVKRFLDIYKDATGKAFPDDPVVQLRAAIEAVFKSWNTDRAKTYRRMERIPDDLGTAVNVQMMVFGNMGRTSGTGVAFTRNPISGKKELYGDYLVNAQGEDVVAGVRDTEPIKALKRHMPKVFAEFEGYARKL
;
A
#
# COMPACT_ATOMS: atom_id res chain seq x y z
N TYR A 1 17.46 -10.27 -12.70
CA TYR A 1 17.25 -8.82 -12.93
C TYR A 1 18.55 -8.04 -12.73
N LEU A 2 19.05 -7.92 -11.49
CA LEU A 2 20.27 -7.15 -11.19
C LEU A 2 21.49 -7.63 -11.99
N ALA A 3 21.73 -8.94 -12.04
CA ALA A 3 22.82 -9.53 -12.83
C ALA A 3 22.70 -9.31 -14.36
N LYS A 4 21.50 -8.99 -14.87
CA LYS A 4 21.26 -8.71 -16.31
C LYS A 4 21.16 -7.21 -16.61
N GLY A 5 21.79 -6.36 -15.79
CA GLY A 5 21.83 -4.91 -15.99
C GLY A 5 20.45 -4.23 -15.91
N GLY A 6 19.58 -4.73 -15.03
CA GLY A 6 18.24 -4.16 -14.86
C GLY A 6 17.24 -4.55 -15.94
N LYS A 7 17.44 -5.70 -16.60
CA LYS A 7 16.46 -6.26 -17.55
C LYS A 7 15.71 -7.42 -16.92
N PHE A 8 14.39 -7.47 -17.14
CA PHE A 8 13.60 -8.65 -16.81
C PHE A 8 14.12 -9.85 -17.62
N PRO A 9 14.28 -11.02 -17.00
CA PRO A 9 14.58 -12.24 -17.74
C PRO A 9 13.42 -12.57 -18.68
N GLU A 10 13.74 -13.20 -19.79
CA GLU A 10 12.77 -13.73 -20.76
C GLU A 10 11.76 -14.64 -20.06
N GLY A 11 10.49 -14.57 -20.48
CA GLY A 11 9.42 -15.38 -19.89
C GLY A 11 8.85 -14.85 -18.57
N LEU A 12 9.53 -13.92 -17.88
CA LEU A 12 9.05 -13.40 -16.59
C LEU A 12 7.73 -12.67 -16.74
N TRP A 13 7.63 -11.79 -17.74
CA TRP A 13 6.44 -10.95 -17.89
C TRP A 13 5.22 -11.78 -18.28
N GLU A 14 5.41 -12.78 -19.12
CA GLU A 14 4.39 -13.75 -19.51
C GLU A 14 3.85 -14.51 -18.28
N GLN A 15 4.72 -14.88 -17.34
CA GLN A 15 4.32 -15.51 -16.08
C GLN A 15 3.56 -14.55 -15.17
N VAL A 16 4.01 -13.29 -15.06
CA VAL A 16 3.31 -12.24 -14.30
C VAL A 16 1.90 -12.04 -14.86
N THR A 17 1.74 -11.92 -16.18
CA THR A 17 0.44 -11.77 -16.83
C THR A 17 -0.45 -13.00 -16.60
N LYS A 18 0.09 -14.23 -16.70
CA LYS A 18 -0.67 -15.45 -16.39
C LYS A 18 -1.16 -15.47 -14.94
N GLY A 19 -0.32 -15.05 -13.99
CA GLY A 19 -0.69 -14.93 -12.58
C GLY A 19 -1.78 -13.88 -12.35
N LEU A 20 -1.67 -12.73 -13.02
CA LEU A 20 -2.68 -11.67 -12.97
C LEU A 20 -4.03 -12.16 -13.50
N VAL A 21 -4.07 -12.86 -14.63
CA VAL A 21 -5.31 -13.45 -15.17
C VAL A 21 -5.94 -14.44 -14.19
N LEU A 22 -5.14 -15.24 -13.50
CA LEU A 22 -5.65 -16.14 -12.46
C LEU A 22 -6.24 -15.35 -11.28
N LEU A 23 -5.60 -14.26 -10.88
CA LEU A 23 -6.07 -13.39 -9.82
C LEU A 23 -7.39 -12.71 -10.20
N GLU A 24 -7.50 -12.19 -11.42
CA GLU A 24 -8.74 -11.60 -11.98
C GLU A 24 -9.90 -12.59 -11.93
N LYS A 25 -9.67 -13.83 -12.41
CA LYS A 25 -10.67 -14.91 -12.39
C LYS A 25 -11.14 -15.24 -10.97
N ARG A 26 -10.21 -15.36 -10.02
CA ARG A 26 -10.55 -15.67 -8.62
C ARG A 26 -11.24 -14.51 -7.91
N ALA A 27 -10.87 -13.28 -8.24
CA ALA A 27 -11.45 -12.08 -7.65
C ALA A 27 -12.80 -11.70 -8.24
N GLY A 28 -13.13 -12.17 -9.45
CA GLY A 28 -14.29 -11.69 -10.21
C GLY A 28 -14.15 -10.20 -10.57
N LYS A 29 -12.92 -9.73 -10.77
CA LYS A 29 -12.54 -8.33 -11.04
C LYS A 29 -11.52 -8.30 -12.17
N ARG A 30 -11.36 -7.16 -12.83
CA ARG A 30 -10.42 -7.04 -13.95
C ARG A 30 -9.47 -5.85 -13.75
N PHE A 31 -8.19 -6.07 -14.01
CA PHE A 31 -7.13 -5.10 -13.79
C PHE A 31 -7.24 -3.97 -14.82
N GLY A 32 -7.45 -2.75 -14.33
CA GLY A 32 -7.74 -1.59 -15.17
C GLY A 32 -9.18 -1.43 -15.64
N ASP A 33 -10.12 -2.23 -15.15
CA ASP A 33 -11.54 -2.07 -15.50
C ASP A 33 -12.17 -0.84 -14.82
N ALA A 34 -12.79 0.03 -15.61
CA ALA A 34 -13.38 1.29 -15.13
C ALA A 34 -14.64 1.11 -14.26
N ASN A 35 -15.25 -0.08 -14.24
CA ASN A 35 -16.49 -0.33 -13.49
C ASN A 35 -16.27 -1.27 -12.30
N ASN A 36 -15.43 -2.30 -12.47
CA ASN A 36 -15.10 -3.30 -11.46
C ASN A 36 -13.58 -3.54 -11.37
N PRO A 37 -12.80 -2.51 -10.96
CA PRO A 37 -11.35 -2.58 -10.97
C PRO A 37 -10.83 -3.62 -9.98
N LEU A 38 -9.89 -4.44 -10.45
CA LEU A 38 -8.95 -5.15 -9.60
C LEU A 38 -7.83 -4.18 -9.23
N LEU A 39 -7.63 -3.95 -7.93
CA LEU A 39 -6.51 -3.20 -7.40
C LEU A 39 -5.58 -4.17 -6.66
N VAL A 40 -4.28 -3.94 -6.74
CA VAL A 40 -3.28 -4.81 -6.13
C VAL A 40 -2.32 -4.04 -5.23
N SER A 41 -1.74 -4.74 -4.26
CA SER A 41 -0.53 -4.33 -3.57
C SER A 41 0.67 -5.06 -4.15
N VAL A 42 1.81 -4.36 -4.18
CA VAL A 42 3.10 -4.92 -4.55
C VAL A 42 4.02 -4.77 -3.35
N ARG A 43 4.51 -5.90 -2.83
CA ARG A 43 5.33 -5.95 -1.62
C ARG A 43 6.58 -6.80 -1.87
N SER A 44 7.73 -6.31 -1.44
CA SER A 44 8.94 -7.12 -1.41
C SER A 44 8.86 -8.23 -0.35
N GLY A 45 9.48 -9.38 -0.64
CA GLY A 45 9.60 -10.50 0.30
C GLY A 45 10.94 -11.19 0.15
N ALA A 46 11.84 -11.00 1.12
CA ALA A 46 13.12 -11.69 1.16
C ALA A 46 13.02 -13.00 1.97
N LYS A 47 13.96 -13.94 1.74
CA LYS A 47 14.08 -15.19 2.50
C LYS A 47 14.22 -14.95 4.00
N PHE A 48 14.94 -13.89 4.38
CA PHE A 48 15.14 -13.46 5.76
C PHE A 48 14.33 -12.19 6.02
N SER A 49 13.85 -12.04 7.25
CA SER A 49 13.10 -10.85 7.65
C SER A 49 14.01 -9.62 7.61
N MET A 50 13.56 -8.57 6.92
CA MET A 50 14.25 -7.29 6.82
C MET A 50 13.25 -6.15 7.11
N PRO A 51 12.82 -5.99 8.38
CA PRO A 51 11.78 -5.03 8.77
C PRO A 51 12.18 -3.60 8.44
N GLY A 52 11.27 -2.85 7.80
CA GLY A 52 11.47 -1.44 7.44
C GLY A 52 12.45 -1.18 6.31
N MET A 53 13.01 -2.23 5.69
CA MET A 53 14.00 -2.14 4.61
C MET A 53 13.39 -2.30 3.21
N MET A 54 12.10 -2.59 3.19
CA MET A 54 11.43 -3.24 2.08
C MET A 54 10.19 -2.43 1.69
N ASP A 55 10.11 -2.12 0.42
CA ASP A 55 9.13 -1.20 -0.13
C ASP A 55 7.77 -1.87 -0.37
N THR A 56 6.70 -1.11 -0.16
CA THR A 56 5.33 -1.51 -0.42
C THR A 56 4.63 -0.44 -1.25
N VAL A 57 3.89 -0.86 -2.26
CA VAL A 57 2.98 -0.02 -3.03
C VAL A 57 1.57 -0.58 -2.87
N LEU A 58 0.64 0.23 -2.38
CA LEU A 58 -0.77 -0.11 -2.22
C LEU A 58 -1.61 0.57 -3.32
N ASN A 59 -2.83 0.06 -3.52
CA ASN A 59 -3.83 0.62 -4.44
C ASN A 59 -3.35 0.70 -5.92
N LEU A 60 -2.37 -0.13 -6.31
CA LEU A 60 -1.86 -0.16 -7.67
C LEU A 60 -2.97 -0.61 -8.63
N GLY A 61 -3.08 0.11 -9.74
CA GLY A 61 -4.15 -0.02 -10.72
C GLY A 61 -5.13 1.16 -10.71
N LEU A 62 -4.97 2.11 -9.77
CA LEU A 62 -5.74 3.35 -9.79
C LEU A 62 -5.23 4.32 -10.87
N ASN A 63 -6.19 4.89 -11.57
CA ASN A 63 -6.13 6.00 -12.51
C ASN A 63 -7.47 6.75 -12.42
N GLU A 64 -7.71 7.77 -13.24
CA GLU A 64 -8.97 8.53 -13.16
C GLU A 64 -10.20 7.64 -13.37
N GLU A 65 -10.19 6.74 -14.36
CA GLU A 65 -11.34 5.88 -14.69
C GLU A 65 -11.63 4.84 -13.60
N THR A 66 -10.62 4.11 -13.16
CA THR A 66 -10.74 3.08 -12.10
C THR A 66 -11.03 3.71 -10.74
N MET A 67 -10.56 4.93 -10.47
CA MET A 67 -10.95 5.70 -9.28
C MET A 67 -12.43 6.03 -9.30
N GLN A 68 -12.98 6.46 -10.44
CA GLN A 68 -14.42 6.69 -10.59
C GLN A 68 -15.21 5.38 -10.44
N GLY A 69 -14.72 4.28 -11.00
CA GLY A 69 -15.28 2.93 -10.79
C GLY A 69 -15.33 2.55 -9.32
N LEU A 70 -14.21 2.73 -8.62
CA LEU A 70 -14.10 2.48 -7.19
C LEU A 70 -15.11 3.32 -6.40
N ALA A 71 -15.21 4.63 -6.70
CA ALA A 71 -16.17 5.53 -6.06
C ALA A 71 -17.62 5.06 -6.21
N LYS A 72 -18.00 4.58 -7.41
CA LYS A 72 -19.35 4.05 -7.68
C LYS A 72 -19.63 2.77 -6.90
N LEU A 73 -18.68 1.83 -6.88
CA LEU A 73 -18.83 0.55 -6.18
C LEU A 73 -18.95 0.73 -4.67
N THR A 74 -18.15 1.62 -4.10
CA THR A 74 -18.16 1.87 -2.66
C THR A 74 -19.22 2.87 -2.23
N ARG A 75 -19.81 3.61 -3.20
CA ARG A 75 -20.66 4.78 -2.94
C ARG A 75 -19.99 5.80 -2.02
N ASP A 76 -18.67 5.91 -2.15
CA ASP A 76 -17.82 6.78 -1.32
C ASP A 76 -16.73 7.40 -2.19
N GLU A 77 -17.05 8.57 -2.74
CA GLU A 77 -16.14 9.37 -3.55
C GLU A 77 -14.92 9.85 -2.75
N ARG A 78 -15.12 10.18 -1.46
CA ARG A 78 -14.02 10.61 -0.59
C ARG A 78 -12.99 9.50 -0.46
N PHE A 79 -13.43 8.28 -0.20
CA PHE A 79 -12.56 7.10 -0.12
C PHE A 79 -11.78 6.88 -1.41
N ALA A 80 -12.43 6.94 -2.58
CA ALA A 80 -11.76 6.72 -3.85
C ALA A 80 -10.68 7.78 -4.15
N LEU A 81 -10.98 9.06 -3.89
CA LEU A 81 -10.02 10.15 -4.02
C LEU A 81 -8.85 10.02 -3.02
N ASP A 82 -9.14 9.63 -1.78
CA ASP A 82 -8.12 9.39 -0.75
C ASP A 82 -7.20 8.22 -1.11
N ALA A 83 -7.77 7.12 -1.63
CA ALA A 83 -7.00 5.98 -2.12
C ALA A 83 -6.11 6.37 -3.30
N TYR A 84 -6.61 7.20 -4.22
CA TYR A 84 -5.86 7.63 -5.40
C TYR A 84 -4.74 8.61 -5.05
N ARG A 85 -4.96 9.62 -4.21
CA ARG A 85 -3.88 10.52 -3.76
C ARG A 85 -2.80 9.77 -2.99
N ARG A 86 -3.17 8.81 -2.12
CA ARG A 86 -2.21 7.93 -1.44
C ARG A 86 -1.41 7.08 -2.43
N PHE A 87 -2.06 6.53 -3.46
CA PHE A 87 -1.37 5.78 -4.50
C PHE A 87 -0.33 6.63 -5.25
N ILE A 88 -0.71 7.83 -5.70
CA ILE A 88 0.20 8.73 -6.43
C ILE A 88 1.42 9.08 -5.58
N GLN A 89 1.21 9.41 -4.30
CA GLN A 89 2.29 9.70 -3.36
C GLN A 89 3.21 8.49 -3.14
N MET A 90 2.64 7.32 -2.85
CA MET A 90 3.41 6.10 -2.59
C MET A 90 4.17 5.63 -3.83
N PHE A 91 3.52 5.62 -4.99
CA PHE A 91 4.17 5.29 -6.26
C PHE A 91 5.25 6.30 -6.61
N GLY A 92 4.98 7.60 -6.48
CA GLY A 92 5.95 8.66 -6.70
C GLY A 92 7.19 8.52 -5.82
N LYS A 93 7.00 8.32 -4.52
CA LYS A 93 8.09 8.16 -3.55
C LYS A 93 8.88 6.87 -3.77
N THR A 94 8.19 5.75 -3.81
CA THR A 94 8.80 4.42 -3.75
C THR A 94 9.27 3.93 -5.12
N VAL A 95 8.51 4.17 -6.18
CA VAL A 95 8.82 3.67 -7.52
C VAL A 95 9.68 4.68 -8.30
N MET A 96 9.36 5.97 -8.17
CA MET A 96 10.03 7.03 -8.93
C MET A 96 11.07 7.82 -8.15
N GLY A 97 11.24 7.55 -6.84
CA GLY A 97 12.23 8.23 -6.01
C GLY A 97 11.95 9.72 -5.78
N ILE A 98 10.70 10.15 -5.92
CA ILE A 98 10.30 11.54 -5.67
C ILE A 98 10.35 11.82 -4.17
N ASP A 99 10.88 12.98 -3.80
CA ASP A 99 10.88 13.44 -2.41
C ASP A 99 9.43 13.51 -1.85
N GLY A 100 9.20 12.72 -0.80
CA GLY A 100 7.91 12.59 -0.13
C GLY A 100 7.42 13.90 0.49
N ASP A 101 8.33 14.78 0.88
CA ASP A 101 7.99 16.05 1.55
C ASP A 101 7.20 16.99 0.64
N LYS A 102 7.36 16.86 -0.68
CA LYS A 102 6.56 17.62 -1.66
C LYS A 102 5.07 17.29 -1.55
N PHE A 103 4.74 16.00 -1.38
CA PHE A 103 3.36 15.55 -1.21
C PHE A 103 2.81 15.93 0.17
N GLU A 104 3.61 15.78 1.23
CA GLU A 104 3.23 16.18 2.59
C GLU A 104 2.96 17.68 2.69
N HIS A 105 3.79 18.51 2.07
CA HIS A 105 3.57 19.95 2.00
C HIS A 105 2.24 20.29 1.30
N ALA A 106 1.96 19.68 0.16
CA ALA A 106 0.70 19.89 -0.56
C ALA A 106 -0.53 19.45 0.26
N LEU A 107 -0.42 18.34 1.00
CA LEU A 107 -1.48 17.87 1.91
C LEU A 107 -1.70 18.83 3.08
N ARG A 108 -0.64 19.34 3.71
CA ARG A 108 -0.74 20.35 4.79
C ARG A 108 -1.42 21.63 4.29
N GLU A 109 -1.06 22.11 3.11
CA GLU A 109 -1.68 23.28 2.48
C GLU A 109 -3.17 23.05 2.18
N ALA A 110 -3.54 21.86 1.70
CA ALA A 110 -4.94 21.51 1.50
C ALA A 110 -5.75 21.49 2.81
N LYS A 111 -5.18 20.94 3.89
CA LYS A 111 -5.80 20.97 5.23
C LYS A 111 -5.98 22.38 5.76
N LYS A 112 -4.94 23.22 5.65
CA LYS A 112 -4.96 24.63 6.06
C LYS A 112 -6.05 25.40 5.30
N LYS A 113 -6.14 25.24 3.98
CA LYS A 113 -7.18 25.85 3.15
C LYS A 113 -8.59 25.37 3.49
N ALA A 114 -8.74 24.11 3.87
CA ALA A 114 -10.00 23.52 4.28
C ALA A 114 -10.39 23.83 5.75
N GLY A 115 -9.48 24.41 6.55
CA GLY A 115 -9.71 24.69 7.97
C GLY A 115 -9.83 23.43 8.84
N VAL A 116 -9.27 22.31 8.40
CA VAL A 116 -9.35 21.02 9.11
C VAL A 116 -8.01 20.64 9.74
N LYS A 117 -8.05 19.82 10.80
CA LYS A 117 -6.84 19.40 11.53
C LYS A 117 -6.28 18.08 11.01
N THR A 118 -7.16 17.17 10.62
CA THR A 118 -6.80 15.79 10.26
C THR A 118 -7.18 15.44 8.82
N ASP A 119 -6.42 14.53 8.19
CA ASP A 119 -6.68 14.08 6.81
C ASP A 119 -8.07 13.47 6.61
N PRO A 120 -8.65 12.71 7.57
CA PRO A 120 -10.01 12.20 7.47
C PRO A 120 -11.09 13.26 7.25
N GLU A 121 -10.88 14.48 7.74
CA GLU A 121 -11.82 15.60 7.62
C GLU A 121 -11.84 16.24 6.22
N LEU A 122 -10.87 15.91 5.35
CA LEU A 122 -10.89 16.37 3.96
C LEU A 122 -12.05 15.74 3.19
N LYS A 123 -12.93 16.60 2.67
CA LYS A 123 -14.09 16.26 1.82
C LYS A 123 -13.69 16.14 0.34
N PRO A 124 -14.53 15.53 -0.52
CA PRO A 124 -14.25 15.40 -1.95
C PRO A 124 -13.86 16.71 -2.65
N GLN A 125 -14.51 17.82 -2.30
CA GLN A 125 -14.20 19.16 -2.83
C GLN A 125 -12.77 19.63 -2.52
N HIS A 126 -12.14 19.14 -1.44
CA HIS A 126 -10.74 19.42 -1.09
C HIS A 126 -9.79 18.39 -1.71
N LEU A 127 -10.21 17.13 -1.78
CA LEU A 127 -9.40 16.02 -2.29
C LEU A 127 -9.21 16.07 -3.81
N ARG A 128 -10.21 16.50 -4.60
CA ARG A 128 -10.08 16.62 -6.06
C ARG A 128 -8.95 17.58 -6.47
N PRO A 129 -8.86 18.82 -5.97
CA PRO A 129 -7.71 19.69 -6.21
C PRO A 129 -6.38 19.10 -5.71
N LEU A 130 -6.40 18.38 -4.59
CA LEU A 130 -5.21 17.75 -4.02
C LEU A 130 -4.66 16.62 -4.91
N VAL A 131 -5.53 15.75 -5.44
CA VAL A 131 -5.16 14.71 -6.41
C VAL A 131 -4.50 15.35 -7.62
N LYS A 132 -5.10 16.41 -8.18
CA LYS A 132 -4.49 17.15 -9.30
C LYS A 132 -3.11 17.68 -8.93
N ARG A 133 -2.96 18.28 -7.75
CA ARG A 133 -1.65 18.78 -7.29
C ARG A 133 -0.63 17.65 -7.14
N PHE A 134 -1.03 16.45 -6.72
CA PHE A 134 -0.13 15.30 -6.61
C PHE A 134 0.31 14.79 -8.00
N LEU A 135 -0.59 14.78 -8.98
CA LEU A 135 -0.24 14.49 -10.37
C LEU A 135 0.73 15.54 -10.93
N ASP A 136 0.54 16.82 -10.61
CA ASP A 136 1.46 17.90 -11.00
C ASP A 136 2.84 17.70 -10.36
N ILE A 137 2.91 17.39 -9.05
CA ILE A 137 4.18 17.08 -8.36
C ILE A 137 4.90 15.91 -9.04
N TYR A 138 4.17 14.86 -9.43
CA TYR A 138 4.74 13.74 -10.17
C TYR A 138 5.32 14.19 -11.51
N LYS A 139 4.56 14.99 -12.27
CA LYS A 139 4.98 15.50 -13.57
C LYS A 139 6.18 16.42 -13.48
N ASP A 140 6.19 17.34 -12.51
CA ASP A 140 7.28 18.28 -12.26
C ASP A 140 8.58 17.54 -11.91
N ALA A 141 8.49 16.44 -11.15
CA ALA A 141 9.66 15.67 -10.72
C ALA A 141 10.19 14.70 -11.77
N THR A 142 9.32 14.13 -12.61
CA THR A 142 9.69 13.05 -13.56
C THR A 142 9.73 13.50 -15.02
N GLY A 143 9.20 14.68 -15.33
CA GLY A 143 8.97 15.17 -16.70
C GLY A 143 7.89 14.42 -17.47
N LYS A 144 7.16 13.49 -16.82
CA LYS A 144 6.16 12.61 -17.46
C LYS A 144 4.84 12.64 -16.70
N ALA A 145 3.74 12.46 -17.40
CA ALA A 145 2.44 12.25 -16.75
C ALA A 145 2.47 10.96 -15.89
N PHE A 146 1.63 10.93 -14.86
CA PHE A 146 1.41 9.71 -14.09
C PHE A 146 0.88 8.61 -15.02
N PRO A 147 1.39 7.36 -14.94
CA PRO A 147 1.00 6.32 -15.88
C PRO A 147 -0.46 5.92 -15.68
N ASP A 148 -1.30 6.17 -16.67
CA ASP A 148 -2.71 5.74 -16.62
C ASP A 148 -2.87 4.23 -16.81
N ASP A 149 -1.96 3.57 -17.55
CA ASP A 149 -2.00 2.12 -17.77
C ASP A 149 -1.55 1.35 -16.51
N PRO A 150 -2.45 0.57 -15.86
CA PRO A 150 -2.12 -0.26 -14.70
C PRO A 150 -1.00 -1.27 -14.95
N VAL A 151 -0.86 -1.75 -16.19
CA VAL A 151 0.15 -2.72 -16.59
C VAL A 151 1.55 -2.07 -16.54
N VAL A 152 1.66 -0.81 -16.96
CA VAL A 152 2.88 0.00 -16.83
C VAL A 152 3.19 0.27 -15.35
N GLN A 153 2.17 0.60 -14.54
CA GLN A 153 2.33 0.77 -13.09
C GLN A 153 2.89 -0.50 -12.43
N LEU A 154 2.32 -1.67 -12.73
CA LEU A 154 2.73 -2.95 -12.16
C LEU A 154 4.16 -3.30 -12.54
N ARG A 155 4.52 -3.10 -13.81
CA ARG A 155 5.88 -3.32 -14.30
C ARG A 155 6.89 -2.46 -13.55
N ALA A 156 6.61 -1.17 -13.41
CA ALA A 156 7.47 -0.23 -12.69
C ALA A 156 7.60 -0.59 -11.19
N ALA A 157 6.51 -1.00 -10.54
CA ALA A 157 6.54 -1.41 -9.14
C ALA A 157 7.37 -2.70 -8.90
N ILE A 158 7.24 -3.71 -9.77
CA ILE A 158 8.08 -4.92 -9.73
C ILE A 158 9.55 -4.56 -9.92
N GLU A 159 9.85 -3.67 -10.87
CA GLU A 159 11.21 -3.20 -11.12
C GLU A 159 11.80 -2.47 -9.90
N ALA A 160 11.01 -1.59 -9.26
CA ALA A 160 11.40 -0.88 -8.06
C ALA A 160 11.71 -1.84 -6.90
N VAL A 161 10.90 -2.88 -6.70
CA VAL A 161 11.20 -3.91 -5.68
C VAL A 161 12.51 -4.63 -5.97
N PHE A 162 12.79 -5.02 -7.23
CA PHE A 162 14.07 -5.64 -7.53
C PHE A 162 15.26 -4.70 -7.33
N LYS A 163 15.08 -3.39 -7.60
CA LYS A 163 16.10 -2.37 -7.33
C LYS A 163 16.29 -2.13 -5.83
N SER A 164 15.23 -2.21 -5.02
CA SER A 164 15.30 -1.93 -3.57
C SER A 164 16.24 -2.90 -2.83
N TRP A 165 16.38 -4.14 -3.32
CA TRP A 165 17.38 -5.11 -2.83
C TRP A 165 18.81 -4.57 -2.88
N ASN A 166 19.15 -3.70 -3.85
CA ASN A 166 20.51 -3.24 -4.04
C ASN A 166 20.76 -1.81 -3.55
N THR A 167 19.85 -1.24 -2.76
CA THR A 167 20.03 0.06 -2.11
C THR A 167 21.12 -0.01 -1.03
N ASP A 168 21.78 1.12 -0.75
CA ASP A 168 22.85 1.18 0.26
C ASP A 168 22.34 0.82 1.66
N ARG A 169 21.10 1.21 1.96
CA ARG A 169 20.40 0.83 3.18
C ARG A 169 20.26 -0.70 3.26
N ALA A 170 19.73 -1.35 2.22
CA ALA A 170 19.55 -2.80 2.19
C ALA A 170 20.88 -3.57 2.27
N LYS A 171 21.91 -3.14 1.54
CA LYS A 171 23.26 -3.72 1.61
C LYS A 171 23.85 -3.62 3.02
N THR A 172 23.71 -2.45 3.65
CA THR A 172 24.23 -2.22 5.00
C THR A 172 23.54 -3.13 6.02
N TYR A 173 22.21 -3.23 5.95
CA TYR A 173 21.44 -4.14 6.80
C TYR A 173 21.87 -5.60 6.62
N ARG A 174 22.03 -6.07 5.37
CA ARG A 174 22.49 -7.43 5.09
C ARG A 174 23.88 -7.71 5.65
N ARG A 175 24.81 -6.76 5.58
CA ARG A 175 26.14 -6.91 6.21
C ARG A 175 26.05 -7.04 7.73
N MET A 176 25.20 -6.23 8.37
CA MET A 176 25.00 -6.28 9.83
C MET A 176 24.38 -7.62 10.26
N GLU A 177 23.34 -8.07 9.55
CA GLU A 177 22.60 -9.29 9.86
C GLU A 177 23.20 -10.57 9.22
N ARG A 178 24.36 -10.44 8.57
CA ARG A 178 25.07 -11.55 7.87
C ARG A 178 24.19 -12.29 6.84
N ILE A 179 23.34 -11.55 6.13
CA ILE A 179 22.48 -12.07 5.06
C ILE A 179 23.25 -12.06 3.72
N PRO A 180 23.33 -13.19 2.98
CA PRO A 180 23.99 -13.24 1.68
C PRO A 180 23.37 -12.30 0.63
N ASP A 181 24.22 -11.67 -0.19
CA ASP A 181 23.80 -10.71 -1.23
C ASP A 181 23.14 -11.36 -2.46
N ASP A 182 23.39 -12.64 -2.70
CA ASP A 182 23.01 -13.41 -3.90
C ASP A 182 21.57 -13.95 -3.87
N LEU A 183 20.90 -13.91 -2.72
CA LEU A 183 19.53 -14.43 -2.54
C LEU A 183 18.48 -13.66 -3.36
N GLY A 184 18.64 -12.33 -3.47
CA GLY A 184 17.64 -11.45 -4.04
C GLY A 184 16.39 -11.26 -3.17
N THR A 185 15.36 -10.64 -3.75
CA THR A 185 14.04 -10.45 -3.13
C THR A 185 12.94 -10.90 -4.08
N ALA A 186 11.89 -11.50 -3.53
CA ALA A 186 10.68 -11.84 -4.26
C ALA A 186 9.72 -10.63 -4.30
N VAL A 187 8.80 -10.66 -5.26
CA VAL A 187 7.71 -9.68 -5.37
C VAL A 187 6.40 -10.39 -5.14
N ASN A 188 5.65 -9.95 -4.13
CA ASN A 188 4.31 -10.41 -3.84
C ASN A 188 3.32 -9.42 -4.45
N VAL A 189 2.50 -9.90 -5.39
CA VAL A 189 1.39 -9.14 -5.97
C VAL A 189 0.10 -9.74 -5.41
N GLN A 190 -0.66 -8.94 -4.66
CA GLN A 190 -1.84 -9.41 -3.94
C GLN A 190 -3.01 -8.46 -4.15
N MET A 191 -4.22 -9.00 -4.36
CA MET A 191 -5.44 -8.18 -4.41
C MET A 191 -5.58 -7.31 -3.16
N MET A 192 -5.94 -6.05 -3.36
CA MET A 192 -6.22 -5.11 -2.27
C MET A 192 -7.45 -5.52 -1.48
N VAL A 193 -7.36 -5.33 -0.17
CA VAL A 193 -8.48 -5.21 0.76
C VAL A 193 -8.36 -3.87 1.47
N PHE A 194 -9.48 -3.24 1.80
CA PHE A 194 -9.50 -1.86 2.28
C PHE A 194 -9.97 -1.79 3.74
N GLY A 195 -9.07 -1.38 4.63
CA GLY A 195 -9.41 -1.08 6.02
C GLY A 195 -10.04 0.31 6.20
N ASN A 196 -10.09 1.12 5.15
CA ASN A 196 -10.50 2.53 5.14
C ASN A 196 -11.84 2.78 4.41
N MET A 197 -12.76 1.81 4.44
CA MET A 197 -14.13 1.93 3.90
C MET A 197 -15.16 2.29 4.98
N GLY A 198 -14.77 3.05 6.01
CA GLY A 198 -15.65 3.49 7.09
C GLY A 198 -15.52 2.69 8.38
N ARG A 199 -16.53 2.80 9.26
CA ARG A 199 -16.45 2.36 10.66
C ARG A 199 -16.46 0.84 10.86
N THR A 200 -16.88 0.09 9.85
CA THR A 200 -16.91 -1.38 9.83
C THR A 200 -15.70 -1.96 9.10
N SER A 201 -14.62 -1.19 8.98
CA SER A 201 -13.37 -1.58 8.34
C SER A 201 -12.20 -1.08 9.19
N GLY A 202 -11.07 -1.77 9.10
CA GLY A 202 -9.86 -1.33 9.76
C GLY A 202 -8.66 -2.20 9.46
N THR A 203 -7.54 -1.87 10.08
CA THR A 203 -6.26 -2.54 9.92
C THR A 203 -5.52 -2.57 11.25
N GLY A 204 -4.71 -3.60 11.48
CA GLY A 204 -3.96 -3.73 12.72
C GLY A 204 -2.79 -4.69 12.59
N VAL A 205 -1.94 -4.67 13.60
CA VAL A 205 -0.79 -5.57 13.77
C VAL A 205 -0.91 -6.19 15.15
N ALA A 206 -0.66 -7.49 15.24
CA ALA A 206 -0.78 -8.22 16.49
C ALA A 206 0.24 -9.34 16.62
N PHE A 207 0.56 -9.64 17.87
CA PHE A 207 1.31 -10.79 18.33
C PHE A 207 0.36 -11.74 19.06
N THR A 208 0.56 -13.04 18.87
CA THR A 208 -0.21 -14.11 19.54
C THR A 208 0.11 -14.22 21.04
N ARG A 209 1.23 -13.62 21.47
CA ARG A 209 1.65 -13.45 22.85
C ARG A 209 2.17 -12.05 23.05
N ASN A 210 2.11 -11.55 24.28
CA ASN A 210 2.68 -10.26 24.62
C ASN A 210 4.21 -10.31 24.46
N PRO A 211 4.81 -9.55 23.52
CA PRO A 211 6.24 -9.62 23.25
C PRO A 211 7.11 -9.00 24.35
N ILE A 212 6.51 -8.23 25.27
CA ILE A 212 7.20 -7.60 26.40
C ILE A 212 7.22 -8.53 27.61
N SER A 213 6.07 -9.12 27.97
CA SER A 213 5.93 -9.94 29.19
C SER A 213 5.97 -11.45 28.95
N GLY A 214 5.86 -11.91 27.71
CA GLY A 214 5.74 -13.33 27.35
C GLY A 214 4.38 -13.96 27.65
N LYS A 215 3.44 -13.22 28.26
CA LYS A 215 2.10 -13.71 28.60
C LYS A 215 1.34 -14.14 27.34
N LYS A 216 0.61 -15.26 27.44
CA LYS A 216 -0.24 -15.78 26.37
C LYS A 216 -1.52 -14.95 26.25
N GLU A 217 -1.39 -13.78 25.65
CA GLU A 217 -2.49 -12.88 25.32
C GLU A 217 -2.25 -12.21 23.96
N LEU A 218 -3.33 -11.92 23.24
CA LEU A 218 -3.25 -11.08 22.04
C LEU A 218 -2.79 -9.67 22.42
N TYR A 219 -1.72 -9.23 21.78
CA TYR A 219 -1.09 -7.94 21.99
C TYR A 219 -0.86 -7.24 20.67
N GLY A 220 -1.16 -5.94 20.58
CA GLY A 220 -0.93 -5.16 19.36
C GLY A 220 -1.90 -4.00 19.22
N ASP A 221 -1.88 -3.41 18.04
CA ASP A 221 -2.51 -2.13 17.72
C ASP A 221 -3.43 -2.24 16.52
N TYR A 222 -4.49 -1.44 16.51
CA TYR A 222 -5.53 -1.44 15.49
C TYR A 222 -6.09 -0.03 15.28
N LEU A 223 -6.47 0.26 14.03
CA LEU A 223 -7.16 1.48 13.65
C LEU A 223 -8.42 1.17 12.83
N VAL A 224 -9.53 1.79 13.24
CA VAL A 224 -10.76 1.84 12.44
C VAL A 224 -10.59 2.82 11.28
N ASN A 225 -11.15 2.48 10.12
CA ASN A 225 -11.18 3.32 8.93
C ASN A 225 -9.78 3.84 8.55
N ALA A 226 -8.84 2.92 8.33
CA ALA A 226 -7.42 3.21 8.12
C ALA A 226 -6.77 2.19 7.16
N GLN A 227 -5.61 2.54 6.59
CA GLN A 227 -4.73 1.58 5.90
C GLN A 227 -3.51 1.26 6.78
N GLY A 228 -2.83 0.15 6.49
CA GLY A 228 -1.70 -0.33 7.32
C GLY A 228 -0.61 0.72 7.54
N GLU A 229 -0.39 1.61 6.58
CA GLU A 229 0.53 2.74 6.69
C GLU A 229 0.18 3.68 7.86
N ASP A 230 -1.11 3.93 8.12
CA ASP A 230 -1.53 4.83 9.20
C ASP A 230 -1.19 4.25 10.59
N VAL A 231 -1.13 2.91 10.72
CA VAL A 231 -0.74 2.22 11.95
C VAL A 231 0.78 2.32 12.17
N VAL A 232 1.57 2.25 11.09
CA VAL A 232 3.04 2.29 11.16
C VAL A 232 3.56 3.72 11.29
N ALA A 233 2.90 4.69 10.65
CA ALA A 233 3.34 6.08 10.61
C ALA A 233 3.12 6.84 11.93
N GLY A 234 2.28 6.34 12.84
CA GLY A 234 2.01 6.97 14.14
C GLY A 234 1.29 8.31 14.06
N VAL A 235 0.63 8.62 12.93
CA VAL A 235 -0.08 9.89 12.70
C VAL A 235 -1.45 9.90 13.41
N ARG A 236 -1.98 8.72 13.75
CA ARG A 236 -3.25 8.53 14.46
C ARG A 236 -3.03 7.66 15.68
N ASP A 237 -3.69 8.01 16.78
CA ASP A 237 -3.67 7.20 18.00
C ASP A 237 -4.30 5.84 17.73
N THR A 238 -3.51 4.78 17.91
CA THR A 238 -3.96 3.41 17.77
C THR A 238 -4.76 2.97 18.99
N GLU A 239 -5.69 2.05 18.78
CA GLU A 239 -6.36 1.34 19.87
C GLU A 239 -5.71 -0.04 20.06
N PRO A 240 -5.66 -0.56 21.30
CA PRO A 240 -5.22 -1.93 21.53
C PRO A 240 -6.06 -2.91 20.71
N ILE A 241 -5.45 -3.98 20.18
CA ILE A 241 -6.13 -4.97 19.32
C ILE A 241 -7.39 -5.57 19.96
N LYS A 242 -7.45 -5.63 21.31
CA LYS A 242 -8.62 -6.08 22.07
C LYS A 242 -9.85 -5.17 21.86
N ALA A 243 -9.66 -3.90 21.51
CA ALA A 243 -10.75 -2.97 21.19
C ALA A 243 -11.54 -3.39 19.94
N LEU A 244 -10.92 -4.17 19.03
CA LEU A 244 -11.62 -4.76 17.88
C LEU A 244 -12.82 -5.61 18.32
N LYS A 245 -12.77 -6.27 19.49
CA LYS A 245 -13.89 -7.03 20.05
C LYS A 245 -15.12 -6.15 20.29
N ARG A 246 -14.93 -4.89 20.68
CA ARG A 246 -16.02 -3.92 20.90
C ARG A 246 -16.60 -3.42 19.59
N HIS A 247 -15.75 -3.14 18.60
CA HIS A 247 -16.17 -2.51 17.34
C HIS A 247 -16.71 -3.52 16.31
N MET A 248 -16.08 -4.69 16.22
CA MET A 248 -16.41 -5.74 15.26
C MET A 248 -16.28 -7.13 15.91
N PRO A 249 -17.19 -7.51 16.82
CA PRO A 249 -17.06 -8.73 17.63
C PRO A 249 -16.96 -10.01 16.79
N LYS A 250 -17.69 -10.09 15.67
CA LYS A 250 -17.63 -11.25 14.75
C LYS A 250 -16.25 -11.38 14.10
N VAL A 251 -15.68 -10.26 13.62
CA VAL A 251 -14.34 -10.22 13.01
C VAL A 251 -13.28 -10.56 14.05
N PHE A 252 -13.41 -10.04 15.28
CA PHE A 252 -12.49 -10.36 16.37
C PHE A 252 -12.48 -11.86 16.71
N ALA A 253 -13.66 -12.50 16.76
CA ALA A 253 -13.76 -13.92 17.04
C ALA A 253 -13.08 -14.77 15.95
N GLU A 254 -13.26 -14.40 14.68
CA GLU A 254 -12.59 -15.07 13.56
C GLU A 254 -11.08 -14.85 13.60
N PHE A 255 -10.64 -13.61 13.82
CA PHE A 255 -9.24 -13.23 13.98
C PHE A 255 -8.56 -14.02 15.12
N GLU A 256 -9.21 -14.13 16.29
CA GLU A 256 -8.71 -14.92 17.41
C GLU A 256 -8.64 -16.42 17.06
N GLY A 257 -9.58 -16.91 16.23
CA GLY A 257 -9.56 -18.25 15.67
C GLY A 257 -8.32 -18.50 14.80
N TYR A 258 -7.98 -17.58 13.90
CA TYR A 258 -6.76 -17.67 13.09
C TYR A 258 -5.49 -17.54 13.93
N ALA A 259 -5.46 -16.61 14.88
CA ALA A 259 -4.31 -16.40 15.76
C ALA A 259 -3.99 -17.60 16.67
N ARG A 260 -4.97 -18.48 16.92
CA ARG A 260 -4.77 -19.75 17.62
C ARG A 260 -4.28 -20.88 16.72
N LYS A 261 -4.53 -20.80 15.40
CA LYS A 261 -4.12 -21.81 14.41
C LYS A 261 -2.68 -21.60 13.93
N LEU A 262 -2.24 -20.35 13.86
CA LEU A 262 -0.86 -19.93 13.54
C LEU A 262 0.04 -20.09 14.77
#